data_AF-A0AAE3KYE1-F1
#
_entry.id   AF-A0AAE3KYE1-F1
#
_cell.length_a   1.000
_cell.length_b   1.000
_cell.length_c   1.000
_cell.angle_alpha   90.00
_cell.angle_beta   90.00
_cell.angle_gamma   90.00
#
_symmetry.space_group_name_H-M   'P 1'
#
loop_
_entity.id
_entity.type
_entity.pdbx_description
1 polymer ?
#
loop_
_entity_poly.entity_id
_entity_poly.type
_entity_poly.pdbx_seq_one_letter_code
_entity_poly.pdbx_strand_id
1 'polypeptide(L)'
;MVYEYRANVWIVRAGYCGQQERECFEKGVLSLDLNLHLLEQFGQEFMELRDTPVDHKKHFYLGEQYREFDDRFRKEFEDATKGVDISSESERPEVVRKMHNLNRKLKSFNQELRQFDETMHKFDNFERREQIKEMIVTKLAELDESVLDVWSEDVFNFTIGMKLNDIVILPLESEGLAGVGKVRENYRFRKGFGYLSHYRRMWWADDKVPLSGFCSEFAGLMASKHSVIPVEGSCRETIMDIVSRSTF
;
A
#
# COMPACT_ATOMS: atom_id res chain seq x y z
N MET A 1 -8.01 18.20 -6.75
CA MET A 1 -7.67 17.81 -5.36
C MET A 1 -6.35 17.06 -5.46
N VAL A 2 -5.24 17.67 -5.04
CA VAL A 2 -3.94 16.99 -5.03
C VAL A 2 -3.91 16.20 -3.73
N TYR A 3 -4.06 14.88 -3.81
CA TYR A 3 -3.76 14.01 -2.68
C TYR A 3 -2.26 14.14 -2.43
N GLU A 4 -1.87 14.77 -1.31
CA GLU A 4 -0.50 14.62 -0.81
C GLU A 4 -0.32 13.15 -0.46
N TYR A 5 0.34 12.41 -1.36
CA TYR A 5 0.69 11.02 -1.12
C TYR A 5 1.68 10.98 0.04
N ARG A 6 1.20 10.61 1.22
CA ARG A 6 2.05 10.35 2.37
C ARG A 6 2.71 8.99 2.12
N ALA A 7 4.00 8.99 1.79
CA ALA A 7 4.75 7.76 1.53
C ALA A 7 4.55 6.75 2.68
N ASN A 8 4.25 5.50 2.33
CA ASN A 8 4.23 4.42 3.29
C ASN A 8 5.68 4.07 3.67
N VAL A 9 5.83 3.45 4.83
CA VAL A 9 7.12 2.98 5.32
C VAL A 9 7.05 1.47 5.47
N TRP A 10 8.04 0.78 4.93
CA TRP A 10 8.12 -0.67 4.92
C TRP A 10 9.43 -1.13 5.53
N ILE A 11 9.40 -2.22 6.30
CA ILE A 11 10.61 -3.00 6.61
C ILE A 11 10.58 -4.22 5.69
N VAL A 12 11.67 -4.46 4.98
CA VAL A 12 11.79 -5.60 4.07
C VAL A 12 13.03 -6.39 4.41
N ARG A 13 12.83 -7.64 4.83
CA ARG A 13 13.92 -8.57 5.12
C ARG A 13 14.25 -9.35 3.86
N ALA A 14 15.44 -9.13 3.32
CA ALA A 14 15.85 -9.72 2.06
C ALA A 14 16.52 -11.10 2.21
N GLY A 15 16.58 -11.73 3.39
CA GLY A 15 17.03 -13.12 3.55
C GLY A 15 17.93 -13.40 4.74
N TYR A 16 18.42 -14.65 4.83
CA TYR A 16 19.03 -15.19 6.06
C TYR A 16 20.58 -15.21 6.11
N CYS A 17 21.29 -14.52 5.22
CA CYS A 17 22.75 -14.67 5.14
C CYS A 17 23.57 -13.38 4.92
N GLY A 18 22.96 -12.19 4.91
CA GLY A 18 23.69 -10.93 4.72
C GLY A 18 24.21 -10.71 3.29
N GLN A 19 24.23 -11.73 2.42
CA GLN A 19 24.71 -11.62 1.04
C GLN A 19 23.67 -10.93 0.15
N GLN A 20 22.40 -11.31 0.26
CA GLN A 20 21.33 -10.74 -0.55
C GLN A 20 21.08 -9.27 -0.23
N GLU A 21 21.15 -8.91 1.05
CA GLU A 21 21.03 -7.53 1.52
C GLU A 21 22.16 -6.66 0.95
N ARG A 22 23.41 -7.15 0.96
CA ARG A 22 24.55 -6.45 0.36
C ARG A 22 24.37 -6.23 -1.14
N GLU A 23 23.95 -7.26 -1.87
CA GLU A 23 23.71 -7.15 -3.31
C GLU A 23 22.54 -6.21 -3.66
N CYS A 24 21.54 -6.09 -2.79
CA CYS A 24 20.48 -5.10 -2.95
C CYS A 24 21.03 -3.67 -3.00
N PHE A 25 21.98 -3.32 -2.14
CA PHE A 25 22.64 -2.01 -2.19
C PHE A 25 23.49 -1.84 -3.44
N GLU A 26 24.38 -2.79 -3.72
CA GLU A 26 25.32 -2.71 -4.85
C GLU A 26 24.63 -2.57 -6.21
N LYS A 27 23.48 -3.24 -6.38
CA LYS A 27 22.73 -3.23 -7.64
C LYS A 27 21.60 -2.20 -7.67
N GLY A 28 21.39 -1.45 -6.59
CA GLY A 28 20.32 -0.44 -6.49
C GLY A 28 18.93 -1.06 -6.58
N VAL A 29 18.75 -2.24 -5.98
CA VAL A 29 17.49 -2.98 -5.99
C VAL A 29 17.08 -3.38 -4.58
N LEU A 30 15.81 -3.70 -4.42
CA LEU A 30 15.26 -4.39 -3.27
C LEU A 30 14.75 -5.73 -3.75
N SER A 31 15.07 -6.79 -3.02
CA SER A 31 14.55 -8.12 -3.26
C SER A 31 14.00 -8.70 -1.95
N LEU A 32 13.31 -9.82 -2.08
CA LEU A 32 12.67 -10.51 -0.98
C LEU A 32 13.08 -11.98 -1.05
N ASP A 33 13.65 -12.50 0.04
CA ASP A 33 13.88 -13.93 0.21
C ASP A 33 12.66 -14.55 0.85
N LEU A 34 11.69 -14.88 0.02
CA LEU A 34 10.77 -15.92 0.40
C LEU A 34 11.52 -17.23 0.10
N ASN A 35 11.48 -18.19 1.03
CA ASN A 35 11.94 -19.60 0.89
C ASN A 35 11.15 -20.34 -0.23
N LEU A 36 11.20 -19.74 -1.40
CA LEU A 36 10.32 -19.84 -2.54
C LEU A 36 11.21 -19.65 -3.77
N HIS A 37 12.32 -20.38 -3.80
CA HIS A 37 12.96 -20.75 -5.06
C HIS A 37 11.93 -21.45 -6.01
N LEU A 38 10.79 -21.89 -5.44
CA LEU A 38 9.56 -22.32 -6.12
C LEU A 38 8.72 -21.17 -6.75
N LEU A 39 8.86 -19.92 -6.28
CA LEU A 39 8.13 -18.75 -6.83
C LEU A 39 8.70 -18.22 -8.16
N GLU A 40 9.86 -18.68 -8.63
CA GLU A 40 10.30 -18.34 -9.99
C GLU A 40 9.24 -18.72 -11.03
N GLN A 41 8.42 -19.73 -10.73
CA GLN A 41 7.30 -20.15 -11.56
C GLN A 41 6.11 -19.19 -11.58
N PHE A 42 6.08 -18.18 -10.70
CA PHE A 42 4.97 -17.24 -10.55
C PHE A 42 5.34 -15.81 -10.93
N GLY A 43 6.60 -15.57 -11.31
CA GLY A 43 7.11 -14.24 -11.58
C GLY A 43 6.32 -13.49 -12.66
N GLN A 44 5.88 -14.22 -13.69
CA GLN A 44 5.06 -13.68 -14.77
C GLN A 44 3.62 -13.42 -14.31
N GLU A 45 3.02 -14.36 -13.60
CA GLU A 45 1.65 -14.26 -13.09
C GLU A 45 1.52 -13.12 -12.06
N PHE A 46 2.53 -12.87 -11.22
CA PHE A 46 2.53 -11.72 -10.32
C PHE A 46 2.67 -10.39 -11.07
N MET A 47 3.42 -10.35 -12.18
CA MET A 47 3.47 -9.16 -13.03
C MET A 47 2.10 -8.88 -13.67
N GLU A 48 1.43 -9.91 -14.18
CA GLU A 48 0.09 -9.83 -14.76
C GLU A 48 -0.94 -9.38 -13.72
N LEU A 49 -0.96 -10.01 -12.54
CA LEU A 49 -1.85 -9.65 -11.44
C LEU A 49 -1.69 -8.20 -11.00
N ARG A 50 -0.44 -7.71 -10.94
CA ARG A 50 -0.15 -6.30 -10.64
C ARG A 50 -0.74 -5.35 -11.69
N ASP A 51 -0.61 -5.70 -12.97
CA ASP A 51 -1.05 -4.88 -14.10
C ASP A 51 -2.55 -4.95 -14.38
N THR A 52 -3.24 -5.99 -13.87
CA THR A 52 -4.70 -6.10 -13.93
C THR A 52 -5.34 -4.88 -13.24
N PRO A 53 -6.20 -4.11 -13.93
CA PRO A 53 -6.91 -2.99 -13.31
C PRO A 53 -7.80 -3.47 -12.16
N VAL A 54 -7.81 -2.71 -11.07
CA VAL A 54 -8.79 -2.89 -10.00
C VAL A 54 -10.12 -2.31 -10.48
N ASP A 55 -11.19 -3.10 -10.45
CA ASP A 55 -12.52 -2.65 -10.90
C ASP A 55 -13.63 -3.16 -9.97
N HIS A 56 -13.63 -2.69 -8.72
CA HIS A 56 -14.73 -2.94 -7.77
C HIS A 56 -16.10 -2.47 -8.29
N LYS A 57 -16.13 -1.61 -9.32
CA LYS A 57 -17.37 -1.15 -9.94
C LYS A 57 -18.02 -2.22 -10.84
N LYS A 58 -17.29 -3.27 -11.22
CA LYS A 58 -17.85 -4.45 -11.92
C LYS A 58 -18.52 -5.44 -10.99
N HIS A 59 -18.25 -5.40 -9.68
CA HIS A 59 -18.92 -6.27 -8.71
C HIS A 59 -20.38 -5.82 -8.59
N PHE A 60 -21.30 -6.65 -9.11
CA PHE A 60 -22.71 -6.30 -9.34
C PHE A 60 -23.39 -5.64 -8.12
N TYR A 61 -23.19 -6.22 -6.93
CA TYR A 61 -23.77 -5.73 -5.68
C TYR A 61 -23.18 -4.39 -5.22
N LEU A 62 -21.89 -4.17 -5.46
CA LEU A 62 -21.18 -2.95 -5.06
C LEU A 62 -21.46 -1.81 -6.04
N GLY A 63 -21.61 -2.11 -7.33
CA GLY A 63 -22.08 -1.17 -8.33
C GLY A 63 -23.55 -0.76 -8.13
N GLU A 64 -24.40 -1.61 -7.55
CA GLU A 64 -25.75 -1.21 -7.12
C GLU A 64 -25.72 -0.29 -5.90
N GLN A 65 -24.95 -0.61 -4.86
CA GLN A 65 -24.80 0.28 -3.70
C GLN A 65 -24.27 1.67 -4.09
N TYR A 66 -23.32 1.75 -5.01
CA TYR A 66 -22.82 3.03 -5.52
C TYR A 66 -23.89 3.79 -6.32
N ARG A 67 -24.68 3.10 -7.14
CA ARG A 67 -25.78 3.72 -7.90
C ARG A 67 -26.90 4.22 -6.99
N GLU A 68 -27.32 3.41 -6.02
CA GLU A 68 -28.30 3.82 -5.00
C GLU A 68 -27.82 5.04 -4.22
N PHE A 69 -26.52 5.09 -3.90
CA PHE A 69 -25.89 6.22 -3.25
C PHE A 69 -25.90 7.48 -4.13
N ASP A 70 -25.52 7.39 -5.41
CA ASP A 70 -25.56 8.52 -6.38
C ASP A 70 -27.00 9.02 -6.63
N ASP A 71 -27.97 8.10 -6.71
CA ASP A 71 -29.38 8.45 -6.90
C ASP A 71 -29.96 9.19 -5.69
N ARG A 72 -29.60 8.77 -4.46
CA ARG A 72 -29.94 9.52 -3.24
C ARG A 72 -29.31 10.90 -3.24
N PHE A 73 -28.05 11.03 -3.66
CA PHE A 73 -27.36 12.32 -3.75
C PHE A 73 -28.12 13.31 -4.62
N ARG A 74 -28.41 12.91 -5.86
CA ARG A 74 -29.05 13.78 -6.86
C ARG A 74 -30.39 14.25 -6.37
N LYS A 75 -31.18 13.34 -5.80
CA LYS A 75 -32.48 13.67 -5.22
C LYS A 75 -32.38 14.67 -4.07
N GLU A 76 -31.47 14.44 -3.12
CA GLU A 76 -31.28 15.37 -2.00
C GLU A 76 -30.71 16.73 -2.44
N PHE A 77 -29.86 16.74 -3.47
CA PHE A 77 -29.29 17.95 -4.04
C PHE A 77 -30.35 18.77 -4.78
N GLU A 78 -31.20 18.13 -5.58
CA GLU A 78 -32.35 18.76 -6.25
C GLU A 78 -33.36 19.33 -5.24
N ASP A 79 -33.68 18.58 -4.18
CA ASP A 79 -34.59 19.06 -3.14
C ASP A 79 -34.00 20.21 -2.32
N ALA A 80 -32.67 20.23 -2.12
CA ALA A 80 -31.99 21.31 -1.42
C ALA A 80 -31.79 22.57 -2.28
N THR A 81 -31.79 22.44 -3.62
CA THR A 81 -31.62 23.55 -4.57
C THR A 81 -32.95 24.07 -5.13
N LYS A 82 -34.05 23.33 -4.98
CA LYS A 82 -35.41 23.79 -5.32
C LYS A 82 -35.77 25.10 -4.59
N GLY A 83 -36.16 26.10 -5.38
CA GLY A 83 -36.60 27.40 -4.88
C GLY A 83 -35.48 28.30 -4.36
N VAL A 84 -34.21 28.00 -4.68
CA VAL A 84 -33.09 28.92 -4.47
C VAL A 84 -32.96 29.79 -5.72
N ASP A 85 -33.50 30.99 -5.67
CA ASP A 85 -33.32 31.98 -6.73
C ASP A 85 -31.99 32.72 -6.49
N ILE A 86 -30.95 32.33 -7.23
CA ILE A 86 -29.59 32.89 -7.11
C ILE A 86 -29.50 34.28 -7.76
N SER A 87 -30.55 34.71 -8.47
CA SER A 87 -30.57 35.95 -9.25
C SER A 87 -30.89 37.22 -8.45
N SER A 88 -31.37 37.11 -7.21
CA SER A 88 -31.71 38.27 -6.37
C SER A 88 -31.08 38.20 -4.97
N GLU A 89 -30.05 39.03 -4.80
CA GLU A 89 -29.48 39.55 -3.54
C GLU A 89 -29.04 38.55 -2.46
N SER A 90 -27.71 38.46 -2.35
CA SER A 90 -26.86 37.73 -1.41
C SER A 90 -27.03 38.02 0.10
N GLU A 91 -28.15 38.60 0.55
CA GLU A 91 -28.30 39.14 1.92
C GLU A 91 -29.52 38.65 2.71
N ARG A 92 -30.25 37.62 2.25
CA ARG A 92 -31.32 37.01 3.08
C ARG A 92 -30.77 35.95 4.05
N PRO A 93 -31.03 36.04 5.37
CA PRO A 93 -30.60 35.06 6.38
C PRO A 93 -31.01 33.61 6.05
N GLU A 94 -32.11 33.44 5.32
CA GLU A 94 -32.60 32.14 4.86
C GLU A 94 -31.70 31.50 3.78
N VAL A 95 -31.12 32.30 2.88
CA VAL A 95 -30.20 31.81 1.85
C VAL A 95 -28.89 31.33 2.49
N VAL A 96 -28.38 32.10 3.46
CA VAL A 96 -27.19 31.72 4.24
C VAL A 96 -27.43 30.44 5.04
N ARG A 97 -28.61 30.30 5.67
CA ARG A 97 -28.98 29.10 6.43
C ARG A 97 -29.13 27.87 5.52
N LYS A 98 -29.70 28.02 4.33
CA LYS A 98 -29.79 26.95 3.32
C LYS A 98 -28.41 26.57 2.77
N MET A 99 -27.54 27.52 2.44
CA MET A 99 -26.15 27.26 2.04
C MET A 99 -25.35 26.55 3.13
N HIS A 100 -25.53 26.91 4.40
CA HIS A 100 -24.87 26.24 5.51
C HIS A 100 -25.33 24.78 5.66
N ASN A 101 -26.63 24.51 5.50
CA ASN A 101 -27.18 23.16 5.50
C ASN A 101 -26.69 22.34 4.30
N LEU A 102 -26.67 22.91 3.10
CA LEU A 102 -26.10 22.29 1.90
C LEU A 102 -24.62 21.94 2.12
N ASN A 103 -23.81 22.87 2.64
CA ASN A 103 -22.41 22.61 2.94
C ASN A 103 -22.22 21.53 4.00
N ARG A 104 -23.06 21.48 5.04
CA ARG A 104 -23.01 20.42 6.05
C ARG A 104 -23.36 19.06 5.44
N LYS A 105 -24.42 18.99 4.62
CA LYS A 105 -24.80 17.76 3.91
C LYS A 105 -23.72 17.31 2.94
N LEU A 106 -23.16 18.21 2.14
CA LEU A 106 -22.03 17.92 1.24
C LEU A 106 -20.81 17.39 1.99
N LYS A 107 -20.51 17.92 3.18
CA LYS A 107 -19.44 17.40 4.04
C LYS A 107 -19.73 15.98 4.52
N SER A 108 -20.94 15.70 5.00
CA SER A 108 -21.36 14.34 5.39
C SER A 108 -21.25 13.37 4.22
N PHE A 109 -21.74 13.80 3.06
CA PHE A 109 -21.76 12.99 1.85
C PHE A 109 -20.35 12.64 1.36
N ASN A 110 -19.45 13.63 1.36
CA ASN A 110 -18.05 13.40 1.03
C ASN A 110 -17.37 12.45 2.04
N GLN A 111 -17.78 12.47 3.31
CA GLN A 111 -17.26 11.55 4.32
C GLN A 111 -17.75 10.12 4.10
N GLU A 112 -19.04 9.94 3.79
CA GLU A 112 -19.63 8.64 3.47
C GLU A 112 -19.01 8.04 2.20
N LEU A 113 -18.84 8.84 1.14
CA LEU A 113 -18.12 8.43 -0.07
C LEU A 113 -16.72 7.93 0.24
N ARG A 114 -15.96 8.70 1.04
CA ARG A 114 -14.60 8.31 1.42
C ARG A 114 -14.58 6.97 2.17
N GLN A 115 -15.48 6.78 3.13
CA GLN A 115 -15.58 5.52 3.88
C GLN A 115 -15.96 4.34 2.98
N PHE A 116 -16.85 4.57 2.03
CA PHE A 116 -17.22 3.56 1.03
C PHE A 116 -16.03 3.22 0.14
N ASP A 117 -15.36 4.21 -0.46
CA ASP A 117 -14.18 4.02 -1.30
C ASP A 117 -13.05 3.31 -0.54
N GLU A 118 -12.79 3.68 0.72
CA GLU A 118 -11.82 2.99 1.59
C GLU A 118 -12.19 1.52 1.81
N THR A 119 -13.48 1.22 2.00
CA THR A 119 -13.97 -0.15 2.16
C THR A 119 -13.81 -0.94 0.87
N MET A 120 -14.09 -0.33 -0.28
CA MET A 120 -13.90 -0.95 -1.60
C MET A 120 -12.45 -1.28 -1.86
N HIS A 121 -11.53 -0.35 -1.57
CA HIS A 121 -10.11 -0.62 -1.66
C HIS A 121 -9.65 -1.77 -0.76
N LYS A 122 -10.21 -1.89 0.45
CA LYS A 122 -9.92 -3.04 1.32
C LYS A 122 -10.40 -4.36 0.72
N PHE A 123 -11.59 -4.37 0.12
CA PHE A 123 -12.13 -5.54 -0.55
C PHE A 123 -11.29 -5.96 -1.76
N ASP A 124 -10.89 -5.00 -2.61
CA ASP A 124 -10.00 -5.25 -3.75
C ASP A 124 -8.66 -5.86 -3.33
N ASN A 125 -8.09 -5.34 -2.23
CA ASN A 125 -6.85 -5.87 -1.66
C ASN A 125 -7.04 -7.29 -1.13
N PHE A 126 -8.19 -7.57 -0.48
CA PHE A 126 -8.54 -8.91 -0.01
C PHE A 126 -8.67 -9.90 -1.18
N GLU A 127 -9.42 -9.56 -2.22
CA GLU A 127 -9.60 -10.41 -3.40
C GLU A 127 -8.26 -10.76 -4.06
N ARG A 128 -7.36 -9.78 -4.21
CA ARG A 128 -6.01 -10.01 -4.74
C ARG A 128 -5.17 -10.93 -3.86
N ARG A 129 -5.27 -10.80 -2.54
CA ARG A 129 -4.58 -11.71 -1.60
C ARG A 129 -5.10 -13.14 -1.75
N GLU A 130 -6.40 -13.33 -1.85
CA GLU A 130 -7.00 -14.66 -2.05
C GLU A 130 -6.60 -15.25 -3.41
N GLN A 131 -6.54 -14.47 -4.48
CA GLN A 131 -5.99 -14.92 -5.77
C GLN A 131 -4.53 -15.37 -5.65
N ILE A 132 -3.69 -14.65 -4.90
CA ILE A 132 -2.30 -15.06 -4.64
C ILE A 132 -2.27 -16.38 -3.87
N LYS A 133 -3.14 -16.56 -2.86
CA LYS A 133 -3.23 -17.83 -2.11
C LYS A 133 -3.60 -18.99 -3.02
N GLU A 134 -4.64 -18.83 -3.85
CA GLU A 134 -5.09 -19.84 -4.79
C GLU A 134 -3.96 -20.23 -5.75
N MET A 135 -3.25 -19.24 -6.29
CA MET A 135 -2.07 -19.46 -7.12
C MET A 135 -1.01 -20.31 -6.39
N ILE A 136 -0.65 -19.93 -5.16
CA ILE A 136 0.36 -20.64 -4.36
C ILE A 136 -0.08 -22.10 -4.12
N VAL A 137 -1.29 -22.33 -3.61
CA VAL A 137 -1.83 -23.67 -3.32
C VAL A 137 -1.91 -24.53 -4.57
N THR A 138 -2.28 -23.95 -5.72
CA THR A 138 -2.42 -24.70 -6.97
C THR A 138 -1.10 -25.30 -7.44
N LYS A 139 0.03 -24.61 -7.23
CA LYS A 139 1.34 -25.14 -7.65
C LYS A 139 2.12 -25.82 -6.51
N LEU A 140 1.85 -25.46 -5.25
CA LEU A 140 2.52 -26.00 -4.08
C LEU A 140 1.52 -26.85 -3.28
N ALA A 141 1.62 -28.16 -3.44
CA ALA A 141 0.82 -29.10 -2.68
C ALA A 141 1.18 -29.02 -1.18
N GLU A 142 0.15 -29.02 -0.32
CA GLU A 142 0.24 -29.21 1.14
C GLU A 142 1.07 -28.16 1.91
N LEU A 143 0.69 -26.88 1.79
CA LEU A 143 1.17 -25.81 2.68
C LEU A 143 0.27 -25.68 3.92
N ASP A 144 0.88 -25.46 5.09
CA ASP A 144 0.17 -25.05 6.30
C ASP A 144 -0.51 -23.68 6.07
N GLU A 145 -1.76 -23.55 6.51
CA GLU A 145 -2.57 -22.34 6.29
C GLU A 145 -1.91 -21.08 6.88
N SER A 146 -1.24 -21.20 8.04
CA SER A 146 -0.56 -20.05 8.66
C SER A 146 0.66 -19.59 7.88
N VAL A 147 1.32 -20.50 7.14
CA VAL A 147 2.43 -20.16 6.25
C VAL A 147 1.90 -19.51 4.98
N LEU A 148 0.80 -20.05 4.42
CA LEU A 148 0.13 -19.51 3.24
C LEU A 148 -0.36 -18.08 3.46
N ASP A 149 -0.93 -17.79 4.63
CA ASP A 149 -1.37 -16.44 5.00
C ASP A 149 -0.21 -15.44 5.04
N VAL A 150 0.89 -15.80 5.71
CA VAL A 150 2.09 -14.95 5.81
C VAL A 150 2.68 -14.70 4.42
N TRP A 151 2.83 -15.76 3.62
CA TRP A 151 3.42 -15.65 2.28
C TRP A 151 2.57 -14.86 1.31
N SER A 152 1.26 -15.11 1.28
CA SER A 152 0.36 -14.38 0.40
C SER A 152 0.33 -12.89 0.73
N GLU A 153 0.42 -12.53 2.02
CA GLU A 153 0.51 -11.14 2.46
C GLU A 153 1.84 -10.50 2.08
N ASP A 154 2.97 -11.18 2.30
CA ASP A 154 4.29 -10.66 1.95
C ASP A 154 4.43 -10.47 0.43
N VAL A 155 3.96 -11.45 -0.36
CA VAL A 155 3.92 -11.36 -1.83
C VAL A 155 3.01 -10.22 -2.27
N PHE A 156 1.81 -10.10 -1.71
CA PHE A 156 0.88 -9.02 -2.03
C PHE A 156 1.52 -7.65 -1.75
N ASN A 157 2.07 -7.46 -0.55
CA ASN A 157 2.69 -6.21 -0.14
C ASN A 157 3.90 -5.87 -1.02
N PHE A 158 4.74 -6.85 -1.32
CA PHE A 158 5.91 -6.64 -2.18
C PHE A 158 5.55 -6.38 -3.64
N THR A 159 4.59 -7.09 -4.22
CA THR A 159 4.29 -7.02 -5.66
C THR A 159 3.32 -5.89 -6.00
N ILE A 160 2.34 -5.63 -5.14
CA ILE A 160 1.20 -4.74 -5.39
C ILE A 160 1.12 -3.62 -4.35
N GLY A 161 1.29 -3.93 -3.07
CA GLY A 161 1.09 -3.00 -1.95
C GLY A 161 2.03 -1.79 -2.00
N MET A 162 3.34 -2.03 -2.10
CA MET A 162 4.36 -0.98 -2.22
C MET A 162 4.20 -0.15 -3.50
N LYS A 163 4.21 1.18 -3.34
CA LYS A 163 4.09 2.15 -4.44
C LYS A 163 5.40 2.90 -4.66
N LEU A 164 5.44 3.66 -5.75
CA LEU A 164 6.57 4.55 -6.04
C LEU A 164 6.73 5.60 -4.94
N ASN A 165 7.97 5.92 -4.61
CA ASN A 165 8.40 6.81 -3.53
C ASN A 165 8.08 6.35 -2.10
N ASP A 166 7.54 5.14 -1.92
CA ASP A 166 7.48 4.53 -0.58
C ASP A 166 8.89 4.37 0.00
N ILE A 167 8.99 4.53 1.32
CA ILE A 167 10.22 4.35 2.07
C ILE A 167 10.37 2.87 2.43
N VAL A 168 11.57 2.35 2.24
CA VAL A 168 11.95 0.99 2.64
C VAL A 168 13.13 1.04 3.58
N ILE A 169 13.03 0.32 4.67
CA ILE A 169 14.12 -0.03 5.57
C ILE A 169 14.54 -1.46 5.24
N LEU A 170 15.80 -1.63 4.87
CA LEU A 170 16.43 -2.93 4.63
C LEU A 170 17.41 -3.20 5.79
N PRO A 171 17.02 -4.02 6.78
CA PRO A 171 17.89 -4.37 7.89
C PRO A 171 19.10 -5.15 7.41
N LEU A 172 20.28 -4.78 7.91
CA LEU A 172 21.56 -5.48 7.76
C LEU A 172 21.93 -6.05 9.12
N GLU A 173 21.21 -7.08 9.56
CA GLU A 173 21.29 -7.60 10.93
C GLU A 173 22.70 -7.99 11.34
N SER A 174 23.45 -8.60 10.42
CA SER A 174 24.86 -8.97 10.64
C SER A 174 25.80 -7.78 10.91
N GLU A 175 25.43 -6.58 10.47
CA GLU A 175 26.20 -5.34 10.68
C GLU A 175 25.62 -4.48 11.82
N GLY A 176 24.44 -4.81 12.34
CA GLY A 176 23.71 -3.95 13.28
C GLY A 176 23.26 -2.61 12.67
N LEU A 177 23.16 -2.55 11.34
CA LEU A 177 22.77 -1.37 10.57
C LEU A 177 21.48 -1.65 9.77
N ALA A 178 20.90 -0.62 9.16
CA ALA A 178 19.91 -0.72 8.12
C ALA A 178 20.17 0.34 7.04
N GLY A 179 19.89 -0.02 5.79
CA GLY A 179 19.77 0.99 4.75
C GLY A 179 18.35 1.53 4.65
N VAL A 180 18.27 2.78 4.23
CA VAL A 180 17.02 3.50 4.01
C VAL A 180 16.93 3.81 2.52
N GLY A 181 15.82 3.48 1.88
CA GLY A 181 15.65 3.65 0.44
C GLY A 181 14.27 4.12 0.05
N LYS A 182 14.16 4.62 -1.19
CA LYS A 182 12.89 4.97 -1.85
C LYS A 182 12.62 4.03 -3.01
N VAL A 183 11.38 3.58 -3.12
CA VAL A 183 10.95 2.75 -4.26
C VAL A 183 10.95 3.59 -5.54
N ARG A 184 11.80 3.22 -6.50
CA ARG A 184 11.93 3.92 -7.79
C ARG A 184 11.05 3.30 -8.88
N GLU A 185 10.86 1.99 -8.84
CA GLU A 185 10.07 1.27 -9.84
C GLU A 185 9.13 0.25 -9.20
N ASN A 186 8.05 -0.06 -9.93
CA ASN A 186 7.15 -1.17 -9.57
C ASN A 186 7.90 -2.51 -9.61
N TYR A 187 7.34 -3.53 -8.95
CA TYR A 187 7.86 -4.89 -8.93
C TYR A 187 8.20 -5.41 -10.34
N ARG A 188 9.35 -6.02 -10.53
CA ARG A 188 9.78 -6.66 -11.79
C ARG A 188 10.22 -8.07 -11.52
N PHE A 189 10.00 -8.93 -12.51
CA PHE A 189 10.55 -10.27 -12.55
C PHE A 189 11.57 -10.39 -13.68
N ARG A 190 12.71 -11.02 -13.40
CA ARG A 190 13.71 -11.41 -14.39
C ARG A 190 14.17 -12.82 -14.10
N LYS A 191 13.72 -13.78 -14.92
CA LYS A 191 14.14 -15.18 -14.84
C LYS A 191 15.66 -15.31 -14.94
N GLY A 192 16.26 -16.16 -14.09
CA GLY A 192 17.69 -16.45 -14.12
C GLY A 192 18.58 -15.36 -13.50
N PHE A 193 18.02 -14.45 -12.69
CA PHE A 193 18.78 -13.43 -11.95
C PHE A 193 19.07 -13.85 -10.48
N GLY A 194 19.00 -15.15 -10.21
CA GLY A 194 19.28 -15.74 -8.90
C GLY A 194 18.27 -15.30 -7.83
N TYR A 195 18.74 -15.11 -6.61
CA TYR A 195 17.93 -14.60 -5.49
C TYR A 195 17.42 -13.16 -5.70
N LEU A 196 17.84 -12.47 -6.76
CA LEU A 196 17.32 -11.15 -7.14
C LEU A 196 16.30 -11.20 -8.29
N SER A 197 15.87 -12.39 -8.73
CA SER A 197 14.90 -12.57 -9.82
C SER A 197 13.61 -11.77 -9.60
N HIS A 198 13.19 -11.60 -8.35
CA HIS A 198 12.07 -10.76 -7.94
C HIS A 198 12.60 -9.49 -7.30
N TYR A 199 12.39 -8.34 -7.93
CA TYR A 199 13.02 -7.11 -7.46
C TYR A 199 12.19 -5.86 -7.71
N ARG A 200 12.53 -4.80 -6.97
CA ARG A 200 12.17 -3.41 -7.24
C ARG A 200 13.43 -2.59 -7.35
N ARG A 201 13.45 -1.58 -8.22
CA ARG A 201 14.57 -0.62 -8.20
C ARG A 201 14.39 0.37 -7.05
N MET A 202 15.50 0.72 -6.43
CA MET A 202 15.54 1.61 -5.27
C MET A 202 16.47 2.79 -5.52
N TRP A 203 16.18 3.92 -4.88
CA TRP A 203 17.17 4.92 -4.54
C TRP A 203 17.55 4.70 -3.09
N TRP A 204 18.73 4.14 -2.85
CA TRP A 204 19.26 3.99 -1.50
C TRP A 204 19.88 5.30 -1.04
N ALA A 205 19.69 5.65 0.22
CA ALA A 205 20.45 6.71 0.84
C ALA A 205 21.93 6.29 0.96
N ASP A 206 22.83 7.26 0.88
CA ASP A 206 24.27 7.02 0.97
C ASP A 206 24.67 6.45 2.35
N ASP A 207 24.03 6.95 3.41
CA ASP A 207 24.33 6.59 4.78
C ASP A 207 23.45 5.45 5.30
N LYS A 208 24.09 4.47 5.93
CA LYS A 208 23.42 3.43 6.73
C LYS A 208 23.12 3.94 8.13
N VAL A 209 22.02 3.48 8.72
CA VAL A 209 21.53 3.89 10.03
C VAL A 209 21.67 2.73 11.03
N PRO A 210 22.21 2.94 12.24
CA PRO A 210 22.24 1.90 13.26
C PRO A 210 20.84 1.39 13.62
N LEU A 211 20.68 0.07 13.81
CA LEU A 211 19.38 -0.50 14.19
C LEU A 211 18.84 0.05 15.52
N SER A 212 19.73 0.43 16.43
CA SER A 212 19.40 1.10 17.69
C SER A 212 18.91 2.53 17.53
N GLY A 213 19.09 3.14 16.35
CA GLY A 213 18.61 4.48 16.03
C GLY A 213 17.14 4.56 15.65
N PHE A 214 16.47 3.41 15.49
CA PHE A 214 15.03 3.34 15.22
C PHE A 214 14.21 3.37 16.52
N CYS A 215 12.89 3.25 16.37
CA CYS A 215 11.93 3.24 17.47
C CYS A 215 12.12 2.03 18.41
N SER A 216 11.62 2.13 19.65
CA SER A 216 11.67 1.04 20.63
C SER A 216 10.95 -0.24 20.17
N GLU A 217 9.93 -0.09 19.34
CA GLU A 217 9.08 -1.15 18.80
C GLU A 217 9.76 -1.91 17.65
N PHE A 218 10.87 -1.38 17.11
CA PHE A 218 11.54 -1.91 15.94
C PHE A 218 12.00 -3.37 16.15
N ALA A 219 12.52 -3.69 17.33
CA ALA A 219 12.92 -5.07 17.66
C ALA A 219 11.73 -6.04 17.62
N GLY A 220 10.53 -5.60 18.02
CA GLY A 220 9.30 -6.38 17.91
C GLY A 220 8.86 -6.59 16.46
N LEU A 221 9.01 -5.58 15.61
CA LEU A 221 8.76 -5.69 14.16
C LEU A 221 9.73 -6.71 13.53
N MET A 222 11.00 -6.68 13.91
CA MET A 222 12.01 -7.63 13.42
C MET A 222 11.74 -9.09 13.82
N ALA A 223 11.03 -9.32 14.94
CA ALA A 223 10.62 -10.65 15.38
C ALA A 223 9.37 -11.19 14.66
N SER A 224 8.75 -10.40 13.76
CA SER A 224 7.58 -10.83 12.98
C SER A 224 7.89 -12.03 12.08
N LYS A 225 6.87 -12.84 11.80
CA LYS A 225 6.93 -13.89 10.77
C LYS A 225 6.94 -13.31 9.35
N HIS A 226 6.42 -12.10 9.19
CA HIS A 226 6.36 -11.40 7.90
C HIS A 226 7.72 -10.83 7.51
N SER A 227 8.10 -11.05 6.26
CA SER A 227 9.31 -10.48 5.67
C SER A 227 9.07 -9.11 5.05
N VAL A 228 7.80 -8.73 4.83
CA VAL A 228 7.40 -7.43 4.30
C VAL A 228 6.39 -6.79 5.26
N ILE A 229 6.88 -5.83 6.05
CA ILE A 229 6.14 -5.31 7.20
C ILE A 229 5.78 -3.84 6.95
N PRO A 230 4.49 -3.47 6.91
CA PRO A 230 4.09 -2.07 6.94
C PRO A 230 4.38 -1.48 8.32
N VAL A 231 4.98 -0.29 8.36
CA VAL A 231 5.29 0.41 9.60
C VAL A 231 4.30 1.55 9.82
N GLU A 232 3.63 1.51 10.96
CA GLU A 232 2.63 2.50 11.37
C GLU A 232 3.00 3.15 12.71
N GLY A 233 2.21 4.14 13.12
CA GLY A 233 2.34 4.79 14.44
C GLY A 233 3.62 5.58 14.66
N SER A 234 4.06 5.64 15.92
CA SER A 234 5.27 6.35 16.38
C SER A 234 6.52 5.94 15.60
N CYS A 235 6.68 4.64 15.35
CA CYS A 235 7.86 4.12 14.66
C CYS A 235 8.01 4.67 13.24
N ARG A 236 6.88 4.81 12.54
CA ARG A 236 6.83 5.41 11.22
C ARG A 236 7.31 6.86 11.26
N GLU A 237 6.93 7.63 12.27
CA GLU A 237 7.33 9.04 12.41
C GLU A 237 8.83 9.18 12.64
N THR A 238 9.42 8.34 13.49
CA THR A 238 10.88 8.27 13.70
C THR A 238 11.62 7.98 12.39
N ILE A 239 11.15 7.00 11.62
CA ILE A 239 11.76 6.68 10.32
C ILE A 239 11.67 7.86 9.35
N MET A 240 10.54 8.56 9.31
CA MET A 240 10.37 9.72 8.43
C MET A 240 11.30 10.89 8.83
N ASP A 241 11.57 11.09 10.13
CA ASP A 241 12.54 12.08 10.60
C ASP A 241 13.97 11.71 10.15
N ILE A 242 14.36 10.44 10.23
CA ILE A 242 15.62 9.93 9.69
C ILE A 242 15.72 10.21 8.18
N VAL A 243 14.70 9.82 7.42
CA VAL A 243 14.62 10.03 5.96
C VAL A 243 14.75 11.50 5.58
N SER A 244 14.18 12.42 6.38
CA SER A 244 14.25 13.85 6.10
C SER A 244 15.67 14.44 6.17
N ARG A 245 16.58 13.72 6.83
CA ARG A 245 18.00 14.09 6.99
C ARG A 245 18.92 13.35 6.02
N SER A 246 18.41 12.33 5.34
CA SER A 246 19.16 11.51 4.38
C SER A 246 19.21 12.14 2.99
N THR A 247 20.34 11.97 2.30
CA THR A 247 20.50 12.24 0.87
C THR A 247 20.20 10.98 0.05
N PHE A 248 19.48 11.13 -1.06
CA PHE A 248 19.07 10.06 -1.99
C PHE A 248 19.51 10.36 -3.41
#